data_AF-A0A7Y5B5B8-F1
#
_entry.id   AF-A0A7Y5B5B8-F1
#
_cell.length_a   1.000
_cell.length_b   1.000
_cell.length_c   1.000
_cell.angle_alpha   90.00
_cell.angle_beta   90.00
_cell.angle_gamma   90.00
#
_symmetry.space_group_name_H-M   'P 1'
#
loop_
_entity.id
_entity.type
_entity.pdbx_description
1 polymer ?
#
loop_
_entity_poly.entity_id
_entity_poly.type
_entity_poly.pdbx_seq_one_letter_code
_entity_poly.pdbx_strand_id
1 'polypeptide(L)'
;MVARRLLVWSIVVGCLALLVGGAEYLRRQDPLSRMAGTPIDPKSAIRLKNVEATLRKGMTPLAHVSVDQIVMDQDRSQWQISGVKNAEFLEEGKPFAIATCQNMLYSAHGQTATLKGKADLKLPGAKAIRGEAIALQTEQAVWDIRGRLLTTSHSMSLAWSTGRATAQAMRVNLADKTLELEDVTATLTAQPPKKSREVIFRYKKSRTAKNKTRAENVEIVDQDAFMRADIVDYDETDDRRYVLAKGGLLYIDARIDATAGKLEAWLNDERALLTEGVVLIIKEKKSEIPDQSPPKDEEALRPENIRKYPIYVTCDRLESFYEEERAILTGNLKVEQRLPDGKFRTATAERAEFDAKNEVLTLIGKVLLEDEKGQSFEAAKIALSVKEGEEWYEATDVTHGRIKIEKKEQP
;
A
#
# COMPACT_ATOMS: atom_id res chain seq x y z
N MET A 1 13.60 -20.40 6.29
CA MET A 1 14.44 -19.49 5.47
C MET A 1 14.16 -18.04 5.86
N VAL A 2 14.32 -17.70 7.14
CA VAL A 2 13.67 -16.53 7.79
C VAL A 2 14.62 -15.34 8.03
N ALA A 3 15.94 -15.53 7.87
CA ALA A 3 16.94 -14.48 8.09
C ALA A 3 17.24 -13.59 6.85
N ARG A 4 16.70 -13.92 5.66
CA ARG A 4 17.14 -13.32 4.37
C ARG A 4 16.35 -12.09 3.89
N ARG A 5 15.22 -11.73 4.50
CA ARG A 5 14.37 -10.61 4.03
C ARG A 5 14.73 -9.24 4.64
N LEU A 6 15.38 -9.22 5.81
CA LEU A 6 15.92 -8.01 6.45
C LEU A 6 17.26 -7.53 5.86
N LEU A 7 17.94 -8.39 5.10
CA LEU A 7 19.20 -8.05 4.44
C LEU A 7 19.00 -6.96 3.38
N VAL A 8 17.78 -6.79 2.91
CA VAL A 8 17.58 -6.18 1.60
C VAL A 8 17.49 -4.65 1.62
N TRP A 9 16.96 -4.08 2.69
CA TRP A 9 17.09 -2.65 2.95
C TRP A 9 18.48 -2.29 3.49
N SER A 10 19.13 -3.25 4.15
CA SER A 10 20.55 -3.20 4.50
C SER A 10 21.47 -3.16 3.28
N ILE A 11 20.99 -3.63 2.12
CA ILE A 11 21.68 -3.71 0.83
C ILE A 11 21.59 -2.38 0.06
N VAL A 12 20.40 -1.79 -0.06
CA VAL A 12 20.15 -0.43 -0.62
C VAL A 12 21.13 0.58 -0.03
N VAL A 13 21.26 0.47 1.28
CA VAL A 13 22.01 1.41 2.08
C VAL A 13 23.47 0.91 2.14
N GLY A 14 23.77 -0.37 2.40
CA GLY A 14 25.14 -0.93 2.42
C GLY A 14 26.06 -0.47 1.27
N CYS A 15 25.48 -0.21 0.11
CA CYS A 15 26.13 0.33 -1.08
C CYS A 15 26.64 1.77 -0.91
N LEU A 16 25.76 2.70 -0.53
CA LEU A 16 26.19 4.06 -0.18
C LEU A 16 27.16 4.03 1.03
N ALA A 17 27.00 3.09 1.97
CA ALA A 17 27.96 2.83 3.06
C ALA A 17 29.35 2.43 2.57
N LEU A 18 29.45 1.75 1.43
CA LEU A 18 30.67 1.19 0.89
C LEU A 18 31.37 2.15 -0.07
N LEU A 19 30.66 3.05 -0.75
CA LEU A 19 31.28 4.21 -1.42
C LEU A 19 32.00 5.07 -0.39
N VAL A 20 31.33 5.26 0.73
CA VAL A 20 31.77 6.09 1.85
C VAL A 20 32.76 5.35 2.75
N GLY A 21 32.57 4.05 2.94
CA GLY A 21 33.53 3.14 3.56
C GLY A 21 34.77 2.97 2.70
N GLY A 22 34.65 3.12 1.38
CA GLY A 22 35.75 3.23 0.43
C GLY A 22 36.55 4.49 0.66
N ALA A 23 35.89 5.64 0.83
CA ALA A 23 36.55 6.87 1.24
C ALA A 23 37.26 6.72 2.61
N GLU A 24 36.58 6.17 3.62
CA GLU A 24 37.18 5.97 4.95
C GLU A 24 38.31 4.94 4.95
N TYR A 25 38.25 3.92 4.09
CA TYR A 25 39.30 2.93 3.93
C TYR A 25 40.49 3.48 3.15
N LEU A 26 40.26 4.27 2.10
CA LEU A 26 41.30 5.05 1.42
C LEU A 26 42.00 5.98 2.41
N ARG A 27 41.26 6.63 3.32
CA ARG A 27 41.83 7.44 4.41
C ARG A 27 42.76 6.62 5.32
N ARG A 28 42.38 5.40 5.67
CA ARG A 28 43.17 4.48 6.52
C ARG A 28 44.40 3.92 5.82
N GLN A 29 44.34 3.72 4.51
CA GLN A 29 45.45 3.21 3.71
C GLN A 29 46.39 4.31 3.19
N ASP A 30 46.02 5.57 3.37
CA ASP A 30 46.78 6.71 2.89
C ASP A 30 48.17 6.79 3.57
N PRO A 31 49.28 6.56 2.85
CA PRO A 31 50.63 6.63 3.42
C PRO A 31 50.99 8.06 3.89
N LEU A 32 50.27 9.07 3.41
CA LEU A 32 50.43 10.48 3.80
C LEU A 32 49.61 10.83 5.04
N SER A 33 48.75 9.95 5.57
CA SER A 33 48.02 10.18 6.83
C SER A 33 48.97 10.32 8.02
N ARG A 34 50.14 9.68 7.94
CA ARG A 34 51.24 9.77 8.91
C ARG A 34 51.98 11.11 8.87
N MET A 35 51.72 11.96 7.86
CA MET A 35 52.27 13.31 7.73
C MET A 35 51.29 14.41 8.18
N ALA A 36 50.18 14.03 8.85
CA ALA A 36 49.29 14.98 9.49
C ALA A 36 50.04 15.70 10.63
N GLY A 37 50.54 16.91 10.36
CA GLY A 37 51.35 17.71 11.28
C GLY A 37 52.53 18.43 10.63
N THR A 38 52.94 18.05 9.42
CA THR A 38 53.92 18.81 8.65
C THR A 38 53.20 19.97 7.95
N PRO A 39 53.69 21.23 8.02
CA PRO A 39 53.09 22.35 7.31
C PRO A 39 53.28 22.13 5.80
N ILE A 40 52.24 21.61 5.16
CA ILE A 40 52.14 21.49 3.71
C ILE A 40 51.57 22.81 3.19
N ASP A 41 52.08 23.31 2.07
CA ASP A 41 51.63 24.55 1.42
C ASP A 41 50.09 24.60 1.32
N PRO A 42 49.42 25.68 1.79
CA PRO A 42 47.96 25.87 1.79
C PRO A 42 47.26 25.70 0.42
N LYS A 43 48.00 25.59 -0.68
CA LYS A 43 47.46 25.35 -2.03
C LYS A 43 47.31 23.86 -2.42
N SER A 44 47.74 22.92 -1.57
CA SER A 44 47.87 21.50 -1.95
C SER A 44 46.64 20.69 -1.57
N ALA A 45 45.56 20.76 -2.35
CA ALA A 45 44.47 19.77 -2.31
C ALA A 45 44.89 18.52 -3.10
N ILE A 46 44.65 17.32 -2.56
CA ILE A 46 44.89 16.09 -3.33
C ILE A 46 43.79 16.00 -4.38
N ARG A 47 44.18 15.96 -5.66
CA ARG A 47 43.26 15.81 -6.78
C ARG A 47 43.61 14.55 -7.57
N LEU A 48 42.66 13.62 -7.62
CA LEU A 48 42.74 12.41 -8.41
C LEU A 48 41.72 12.51 -9.56
N LYS A 49 42.09 12.05 -10.76
CA LYS A 49 41.23 12.07 -11.95
C LYS A 49 41.11 10.66 -12.54
N ASN A 50 39.95 10.34 -13.12
CA ASN A 50 39.64 9.04 -13.72
C ASN A 50 40.00 7.89 -12.78
N VAL A 51 39.46 7.96 -11.56
CA VAL A 51 39.82 7.02 -10.49
C VAL A 51 38.99 5.76 -10.63
N GLU A 52 39.68 4.65 -10.80
CA GLU A 52 39.13 3.32 -10.60
C GLU A 52 39.72 2.74 -9.32
N ALA A 53 38.86 2.42 -8.36
CA ALA A 53 39.24 1.90 -7.07
C ALA A 53 38.48 0.62 -6.75
N THR A 54 39.17 -0.33 -6.14
CA THR A 54 38.54 -1.51 -5.55
C THR A 54 38.67 -1.45 -4.04
N LEU A 55 37.54 -1.37 -3.36
CA LEU A 55 37.49 -1.51 -1.91
C LEU A 55 37.60 -2.99 -1.54
N ARG A 56 38.46 -3.31 -0.58
CA ARG A 56 38.68 -4.68 -0.11
C ARG A 56 38.67 -4.76 1.41
N LYS A 57 38.23 -5.91 1.94
CA LYS A 57 38.48 -6.33 3.32
C LYS A 57 39.36 -7.58 3.28
N GLY A 58 40.65 -7.40 3.52
CA GLY A 58 41.64 -8.44 3.23
C GLY A 58 41.70 -8.73 1.73
N MET A 59 41.54 -9.99 1.34
CA MET A 59 41.50 -10.41 -0.06
C MET A 59 40.11 -10.31 -0.70
N THR A 60 39.07 -10.07 0.11
CA THR A 60 37.69 -10.06 -0.37
C THR A 60 37.35 -8.67 -0.93
N PRO A 61 36.97 -8.56 -2.22
CA PRO A 61 36.48 -7.30 -2.78
C PRO A 61 35.09 -7.00 -2.21
N LEU A 62 34.90 -5.75 -1.78
CA LEU A 62 33.66 -5.22 -1.24
C LEU A 62 32.96 -4.26 -2.20
N ALA A 63 33.73 -3.53 -3.01
CA ALA A 63 33.18 -2.60 -3.99
C ALA A 63 34.16 -2.31 -5.13
N HIS A 64 33.62 -2.00 -6.30
CA HIS A 64 34.32 -1.41 -7.44
C HIS A 64 33.74 -0.03 -7.71
N VAL A 65 34.59 0.98 -7.73
CA VAL A 65 34.18 2.38 -7.84
C VAL A 65 34.95 3.03 -8.98
N SER A 66 34.21 3.63 -9.91
CA SER A 66 34.71 4.40 -11.04
C SER A 66 34.17 5.82 -10.95
N VAL A 67 35.05 6.80 -10.79
CA VAL A 67 34.70 8.23 -10.65
C VAL A 67 35.58 9.12 -11.53
N ASP A 68 35.03 10.24 -11.99
CA ASP A 68 35.78 11.19 -12.81
C ASP A 68 36.82 11.95 -12.01
N GLN A 69 36.50 12.36 -10.78
CA GLN A 69 37.41 13.15 -9.96
C GLN A 69 37.16 12.95 -8.46
N ILE A 70 38.25 12.93 -7.68
CA ILE A 70 38.23 13.04 -6.22
C ILE A 70 39.10 14.24 -5.84
N VAL A 71 38.55 15.16 -5.07
CA VAL A 71 39.26 16.29 -4.46
C VAL A 71 39.15 16.16 -2.95
N MET A 72 40.29 16.09 -2.28
CA MET A 72 40.36 16.10 -0.82
C MET A 72 40.91 17.45 -0.37
N ASP A 73 40.30 18.03 0.66
CA ASP A 73 40.87 19.17 1.36
C ASP A 73 42.15 18.77 2.13
N GLN A 74 42.85 19.78 2.65
CA GLN A 74 44.19 19.60 3.19
C GLN A 74 44.22 18.77 4.47
N ASP A 75 43.23 19.01 5.35
CA ASP A 75 43.01 18.25 6.58
C ASP A 75 42.28 16.91 6.32
N ARG A 76 41.88 16.66 5.07
CA ARG A 76 41.13 15.49 4.61
C ARG A 76 39.81 15.31 5.35
N SER A 77 39.27 16.41 5.87
CA SER A 77 37.99 16.46 6.54
C SER A 77 36.82 16.42 5.55
N GLN A 78 37.03 16.85 4.30
CA GLN A 78 36.04 16.86 3.22
C GLN A 78 36.56 16.31 1.91
N TRP A 79 35.77 15.43 1.31
CA TRP A 79 36.08 14.79 0.04
C TRP A 79 34.96 15.12 -0.94
N GLN A 80 35.30 15.80 -2.02
CA GLN A 80 34.41 16.08 -3.14
C GLN A 80 34.70 15.10 -4.26
N ILE A 81 33.70 14.28 -4.56
CA ILE A 81 33.77 13.24 -5.58
C ILE A 81 32.78 13.61 -6.68
N SER A 82 33.26 13.68 -7.92
CA SER A 82 32.43 14.07 -9.07
C SER A 82 32.44 12.98 -10.13
N GLY A 83 31.31 12.86 -10.82
CA GLY A 83 31.10 11.90 -11.91
C GLY A 83 31.20 10.46 -11.45
N VAL A 84 30.38 10.05 -10.47
CA VAL A 84 30.31 8.65 -10.04
C VAL A 84 29.58 7.85 -11.11
N LYS A 85 30.37 7.27 -12.03
CA LYS A 85 29.89 6.52 -13.19
C LYS A 85 29.37 5.13 -12.82
N ASN A 86 30.07 4.48 -11.91
CA ASN A 86 29.71 3.15 -11.43
C ASN A 86 30.27 2.95 -10.03
N ALA A 87 29.40 2.67 -9.07
CA ALA A 87 29.79 2.16 -7.76
C ALA A 87 29.06 0.84 -7.54
N GLU A 88 29.74 -0.26 -7.85
CA GLU A 88 29.24 -1.62 -7.74
C GLU A 88 29.68 -2.22 -6.40
N PHE A 89 28.75 -2.83 -5.70
CA PHE A 89 28.98 -3.36 -4.36
C PHE A 89 28.77 -4.85 -4.32
N LEU A 90 29.70 -5.54 -3.66
CA LEU A 90 29.82 -6.98 -3.71
C LEU A 90 29.56 -7.62 -2.35
N GLU A 91 28.75 -8.68 -2.35
CA GLU A 91 28.52 -9.57 -1.23
C GLU A 91 28.82 -10.99 -1.73
N GLU A 92 29.73 -11.69 -1.07
CA GLU A 92 30.21 -13.02 -1.52
C GLU A 92 30.68 -13.02 -2.99
N GLY A 93 31.25 -11.91 -3.46
CA GLY A 93 31.75 -11.74 -4.83
C GLY A 93 30.67 -11.45 -5.87
N LYS A 94 29.40 -11.26 -5.48
CA LYS A 94 28.30 -10.93 -6.39
C LYS A 94 27.78 -9.51 -6.19
N PRO A 95 27.44 -8.80 -7.28
CA PRO A 95 26.83 -7.47 -7.18
C PRO A 95 25.49 -7.52 -6.47
N PHE A 96 25.35 -6.75 -5.38
CA PHE A 96 24.11 -6.61 -4.64
C PHE A 96 23.49 -5.22 -4.75
N ALA A 97 24.29 -4.18 -5.00
CA ALA A 97 23.80 -2.94 -5.62
C ALA A 97 24.83 -2.21 -6.47
N ILE A 98 24.30 -1.25 -7.21
CA ILE A 98 25.02 -0.40 -8.14
C ILE A 98 24.49 1.02 -7.93
N ALA A 99 25.36 1.98 -7.67
CA ALA A 99 25.00 3.38 -7.51
C ALA A 99 25.72 4.27 -8.52
N THR A 100 25.04 5.32 -8.98
CA THR A 100 25.62 6.41 -9.76
C THR A 100 25.13 7.74 -9.20
N CYS A 101 25.96 8.79 -9.31
CA CYS A 101 25.56 10.15 -9.00
C CYS A 101 26.50 11.16 -9.66
N GLN A 102 26.02 12.40 -9.87
CA GLN A 102 26.88 13.46 -10.39
C GLN A 102 27.93 13.90 -9.38
N ASN A 103 27.53 14.08 -8.11
CA ASN A 103 28.44 14.56 -7.08
C ASN A 103 28.18 13.85 -5.75
N MET A 104 29.25 13.62 -4.99
CA MET A 104 29.21 13.17 -3.62
C MET A 104 30.14 14.03 -2.77
N LEU A 105 29.62 14.54 -1.66
CA LEU A 105 30.41 15.23 -0.64
C LEU A 105 30.47 14.33 0.59
N TYR A 106 31.66 13.91 0.98
CA TYR A 106 31.90 13.17 2.21
C TYR A 106 32.56 14.06 3.26
N SER A 107 32.06 14.03 4.50
CA SER A 107 32.63 14.71 5.65
C SER A 107 33.11 13.70 6.70
N ALA A 108 34.41 13.70 6.99
CA ALA A 108 35.01 12.79 7.96
C ALA A 108 34.59 13.13 9.41
N HIS A 109 34.49 14.41 9.76
CA HIS A 109 34.07 14.86 11.09
C HIS A 109 32.62 14.50 11.41
N GLY A 110 31.71 14.77 10.45
CA GLY A 110 30.31 14.42 10.60
C GLY A 110 30.04 12.93 10.38
N GLN A 111 30.98 12.20 9.77
CA GLN A 111 30.73 10.87 9.22
C GLN A 111 29.47 10.86 8.36
N THR A 112 29.35 11.85 7.49
CA THR A 112 28.20 12.02 6.60
C THR A 112 28.65 11.99 5.14
N ALA A 113 27.78 11.46 4.28
CA ALA A 113 27.95 11.55 2.84
C ALA A 113 26.67 12.08 2.19
N THR A 114 26.82 13.10 1.37
CA THR A 114 25.72 13.73 0.65
C THR A 114 25.89 13.48 -0.84
N LEU A 115 24.94 12.78 -1.43
CA LEU A 115 24.88 12.53 -2.86
C LEU A 115 23.99 13.58 -3.50
N LYS A 116 24.42 14.14 -4.63
CA LYS A 116 23.71 15.19 -5.35
C LYS A 116 23.74 14.95 -6.85
N GLY A 117 22.68 15.41 -7.52
CA GLY A 117 22.58 15.45 -8.97
C GLY A 117 22.27 14.08 -9.55
N LYS A 118 21.00 13.68 -9.40
CA LYS A 118 20.42 12.41 -9.91
C LYS A 118 21.19 11.19 -9.43
N ALA A 119 20.97 10.83 -8.19
CA ALA A 119 21.44 9.56 -7.64
C ALA A 119 20.54 8.44 -8.16
N ASP A 120 21.09 7.53 -8.95
CA ASP A 120 20.43 6.28 -9.34
C ASP A 120 21.02 5.12 -8.54
N LEU A 121 20.15 4.29 -7.99
CA LEU A 121 20.53 3.11 -7.21
C LEU A 121 19.77 1.91 -7.74
N LYS A 122 20.50 0.91 -8.23
CA LYS A 122 19.96 -0.37 -8.71
C LYS A 122 20.35 -1.49 -7.76
N LEU A 123 19.41 -2.36 -7.48
CA LEU A 123 19.53 -3.36 -6.43
C LEU A 123 19.25 -4.76 -6.97
N PRO A 124 20.17 -5.34 -7.78
CA PRO A 124 19.95 -6.61 -8.46
C PRO A 124 19.93 -7.82 -7.52
N GLY A 125 20.69 -7.77 -6.41
CA GLY A 125 20.72 -8.84 -5.40
C GLY A 125 19.64 -8.70 -4.33
N ALA A 126 18.90 -7.59 -4.37
CA ALA A 126 17.95 -7.24 -3.35
C ALA A 126 16.66 -8.02 -3.56
N LYS A 127 16.43 -9.05 -2.73
CA LYS A 127 15.13 -9.72 -2.63
C LYS A 127 14.09 -8.85 -1.87
N ALA A 128 13.92 -7.59 -2.29
CA ALA A 128 13.54 -6.46 -1.42
C ALA A 128 12.05 -6.34 -1.19
N ILE A 129 11.31 -6.50 -2.27
CA ILE A 129 9.87 -6.54 -2.32
C ILE A 129 9.58 -7.82 -3.09
N ARG A 130 9.08 -8.84 -2.40
CA ARG A 130 8.73 -10.15 -3.00
C ARG A 130 9.85 -10.85 -3.78
N GLY A 131 11.12 -10.48 -3.57
CA GLY A 131 12.25 -11.08 -4.29
C GLY A 131 12.73 -10.32 -5.53
N GLU A 132 12.22 -9.11 -5.77
CA GLU A 132 12.47 -8.36 -7.01
C GLU A 132 13.54 -7.28 -6.85
N ALA A 133 14.30 -7.05 -7.93
CA ALA A 133 15.27 -5.96 -8.02
C ALA A 133 14.55 -4.60 -8.02
N ILE A 134 15.13 -3.64 -7.30
CA ILE A 134 14.59 -2.27 -7.19
C ILE A 134 15.54 -1.28 -7.86
N ALA A 135 14.98 -0.35 -8.62
CA ALA A 135 15.64 0.89 -9.03
C ALA A 135 15.06 2.07 -8.25
N LEU A 136 15.94 2.88 -7.65
CA LEU A 136 15.60 4.11 -6.93
C LEU A 136 16.30 5.28 -7.61
N GLN A 137 15.58 6.37 -7.85
CA GLN A 137 16.14 7.62 -8.34
C GLN A 137 15.74 8.77 -7.45
N THR A 138 16.68 9.63 -7.08
CA THR A 138 16.42 10.85 -6.30
C THR A 138 17.42 11.94 -6.65
N GLU A 139 17.04 13.21 -6.42
CA GLU A 139 17.93 14.34 -6.67
C GLU A 139 19.11 14.36 -5.68
N GLN A 140 18.83 14.06 -4.41
CA GLN A 140 19.79 14.10 -3.34
C GLN A 140 19.45 13.08 -2.26
N ALA A 141 20.48 12.49 -1.67
CA ALA A 141 20.37 11.63 -0.50
C ALA A 141 21.49 11.93 0.48
N VAL A 142 21.20 11.85 1.77
CA VAL A 142 22.16 12.04 2.86
C VAL A 142 22.28 10.75 3.64
N TRP A 143 23.53 10.33 3.80
CA TRP A 143 23.92 9.21 4.60
C TRP A 143 24.61 9.69 5.87
N ASP A 144 24.08 9.32 7.03
CA ASP A 144 24.80 9.35 8.30
C ASP A 144 25.38 7.96 8.57
N ILE A 145 26.71 7.84 8.53
CA ILE A 145 27.43 6.57 8.65
C ILE A 145 27.42 6.08 10.08
N ARG A 146 27.57 7.00 11.01
CA ARG A 146 27.62 6.66 12.42
C ARG A 146 26.25 6.19 12.90
N GLY A 147 25.21 6.95 12.55
CA GLY A 147 23.82 6.62 12.85
C GLY A 147 23.24 5.50 11.97
N ARG A 148 23.96 5.12 10.90
CA ARG A 148 23.52 4.15 9.88
C ARG A 148 22.14 4.52 9.32
N LEU A 149 21.97 5.80 9.04
CA LEU A 149 20.71 6.41 8.66
C LEU A 149 20.84 7.02 7.27
N LEU A 150 20.01 6.56 6.33
CA LEU A 150 19.87 7.17 5.01
C LEU A 150 18.59 7.98 4.98
N THR A 151 18.69 9.23 4.56
CA THR A 151 17.55 10.12 4.39
C THR A 151 17.55 10.76 3.01
N THR A 152 16.36 11.04 2.51
CA THR A 152 16.14 12.01 1.46
C THR A 152 14.85 12.75 1.73
N SER A 153 14.87 14.06 1.53
CA SER A 153 13.71 14.95 1.59
C SER A 153 13.34 15.48 0.20
N HIS A 154 13.87 14.83 -0.85
CA HIS A 154 13.57 15.13 -2.24
C HIS A 154 12.67 14.04 -2.79
N SER A 155 11.83 14.43 -3.75
CA SER A 155 11.03 13.47 -4.51
C SER A 155 11.91 12.36 -5.07
N MET A 156 11.41 11.13 -5.00
CA MET A 156 12.07 9.95 -5.54
C MET A 156 11.11 9.10 -6.36
N SER A 157 11.67 8.40 -7.32
CA SER A 157 11.00 7.32 -8.05
C SER A 157 11.58 5.98 -7.62
N LEU A 158 10.70 4.99 -7.55
CA LEU A 158 11.00 3.60 -7.24
C LEU A 158 10.40 2.75 -8.37
N ALA A 159 11.12 1.73 -8.81
CA ALA A 159 10.62 0.78 -9.80
C ALA A 159 11.10 -0.65 -9.47
N TRP A 160 10.22 -1.62 -9.65
CA TRP A 160 10.46 -3.05 -9.52
C TRP A 160 9.72 -3.80 -10.64
N SER A 161 9.85 -5.12 -10.73
CA SER A 161 9.32 -5.85 -11.90
C SER A 161 7.79 -5.86 -11.99
N THR A 162 7.11 -5.75 -10.85
CA THR A 162 5.64 -5.70 -10.76
C THR A 162 5.07 -4.32 -10.46
N GLY A 163 5.86 -3.24 -10.47
CA GLY A 163 5.32 -1.92 -10.17
C GLY A 163 6.31 -0.77 -10.10
N ARG A 164 5.76 0.41 -9.80
CA ARG A 164 6.47 1.67 -9.63
C ARG A 164 5.89 2.46 -8.48
N ALA A 165 6.67 3.33 -7.87
CA ALA A 165 6.17 4.29 -6.89
C ALA A 165 6.90 5.63 -6.97
N THR A 166 6.27 6.66 -6.44
CA THR A 166 6.89 7.94 -6.11
C THR A 166 6.70 8.24 -4.64
N ALA A 167 7.65 8.92 -4.01
CA ALA A 167 7.58 9.37 -2.62
C ALA A 167 8.28 10.73 -2.48
N GLN A 168 7.90 11.54 -1.49
CA GLN A 168 8.51 12.86 -1.24
C GLN A 168 9.67 12.82 -0.24
N ALA A 169 9.64 11.85 0.68
CA ALA A 169 10.72 11.63 1.62
C ALA A 169 10.89 10.15 1.92
N MET A 170 12.11 9.79 2.28
CA MET A 170 12.46 8.45 2.71
C MET A 170 13.45 8.54 3.86
N ARG A 171 13.24 7.69 4.85
CA ARG A 171 14.18 7.48 5.95
C ARG A 171 14.38 5.98 6.15
N VAL A 172 15.61 5.53 5.97
CA VAL A 172 16.00 4.14 6.22
C VAL A 172 16.98 4.11 7.37
N ASN A 173 16.57 3.49 8.47
CA ASN A 173 17.43 3.24 9.62
C ASN A 173 17.90 1.78 9.55
N LEU A 174 19.20 1.58 9.35
CA LEU A 174 19.77 0.24 9.26
C LEU A 174 20.03 -0.43 10.59
N ALA A 175 20.21 0.35 11.66
CA ALA A 175 20.37 -0.22 12.99
C ALA A 175 19.06 -0.90 13.41
N ASP A 176 17.94 -0.19 13.23
CA ASP A 176 16.62 -0.65 13.64
C ASP A 176 15.87 -1.43 12.56
N LYS A 177 16.41 -1.43 11.33
CA LYS A 177 15.85 -2.08 10.14
C LYS A 177 14.44 -1.59 9.83
N THR A 178 14.29 -0.27 9.84
CA THR A 178 13.03 0.41 9.56
C THR A 178 13.13 1.25 8.30
N LEU A 179 12.06 1.23 7.52
CA LEU A 179 11.85 2.10 6.37
C LEU A 179 10.65 3.00 6.67
N GLU A 180 10.82 4.29 6.46
CA GLU A 180 9.73 5.27 6.50
C GLU A 180 9.67 5.99 5.16
N LEU A 181 8.46 6.15 4.64
CA LEU A 181 8.18 6.87 3.41
C LEU A 181 7.06 7.89 3.65
N GLU A 182 7.13 9.02 2.96
CA GLU A 182 6.11 10.08 3.03
C GLU A 182 5.59 10.44 1.63
N ASP A 183 4.30 10.77 1.58
CA ASP A 183 3.53 11.13 0.37
C ASP A 183 3.77 10.17 -0.79
N VAL A 184 3.38 8.92 -0.58
CA VAL A 184 3.63 7.84 -1.53
C VAL A 184 2.46 7.65 -2.47
N THR A 185 2.78 7.48 -3.76
CA THR A 185 1.86 6.92 -4.76
C THR A 185 2.53 5.72 -5.42
N ALA A 186 1.95 4.53 -5.30
CA ALA A 186 2.46 3.30 -5.89
C ALA A 186 1.46 2.73 -6.89
N THR A 187 1.94 2.23 -8.02
CA THR A 187 1.17 1.48 -9.00
C THR A 187 1.74 0.08 -9.09
N LEU A 188 0.90 -0.91 -8.79
CA LEU A 188 1.22 -2.33 -8.93
C LEU A 188 0.52 -2.89 -10.16
N THR A 189 1.27 -3.57 -11.03
CA THR A 189 0.71 -4.35 -12.12
C THR A 189 0.60 -5.80 -11.63
N ALA A 190 -0.63 -6.24 -11.36
CA ALA A 190 -0.87 -7.66 -11.12
C ALA A 190 -0.96 -8.37 -12.48
N GLN A 191 -0.22 -9.46 -12.63
CA GLN A 191 -0.34 -10.40 -13.76
C GLN A 191 -1.14 -11.64 -13.30
N PRO A 192 -2.48 -11.61 -13.26
CA PRO A 192 -3.27 -12.83 -13.19
C PRO A 192 -3.21 -13.56 -14.56
N PRO A 193 -3.58 -14.85 -14.63
CA PRO A 193 -3.36 -15.70 -15.80
C PRO A 193 -4.05 -15.27 -17.12
N LYS A 194 -4.82 -14.17 -17.17
CA LYS A 194 -5.54 -13.74 -18.41
C LYS A 194 -5.56 -12.23 -18.74
N LYS A 195 -5.42 -11.29 -17.79
CA LYS A 195 -5.36 -9.84 -18.09
C LYS A 195 -4.59 -9.07 -17.01
N SER A 196 -3.62 -8.24 -17.39
CA SER A 196 -2.94 -7.34 -16.45
C SER A 196 -3.94 -6.34 -15.86
N ARG A 197 -3.94 -6.17 -14.52
CA ARG A 197 -4.68 -5.11 -13.84
C ARG A 197 -3.73 -4.20 -13.07
N GLU A 198 -4.02 -2.91 -13.04
CA GLU A 198 -3.27 -1.93 -12.28
C GLU A 198 -4.00 -1.58 -10.99
N VAL A 199 -3.29 -1.65 -9.87
CA VAL A 199 -3.78 -1.24 -8.55
C VAL A 199 -2.93 -0.06 -8.09
N ILE A 200 -3.59 1.04 -7.74
CA ILE A 200 -2.95 2.27 -7.28
C ILE A 200 -3.12 2.36 -5.76
N PHE A 201 -2.03 2.60 -5.05
CA PHE A 201 -2.00 2.87 -3.61
C PHE A 201 -1.51 4.29 -3.38
N ARG A 202 -2.20 5.05 -2.53
CA ARG A 202 -1.73 6.34 -2.03
C ARG A 202 -1.72 6.32 -0.52
N TYR A 203 -0.70 6.90 0.10
CA TYR A 203 -0.66 7.06 1.55
C TYR A 203 0.25 8.20 1.96
N LYS A 204 -0.12 8.88 3.05
CA LYS A 204 0.60 10.05 3.54
C LYS A 204 1.92 9.67 4.20
N LYS A 205 1.91 8.60 4.98
CA LYS A 205 3.09 8.13 5.70
C LYS A 205 3.04 6.62 5.79
N SER A 206 4.20 5.98 5.71
CA SER A 206 4.32 4.57 6.08
C SER A 206 5.55 4.34 6.94
N ARG A 207 5.48 3.29 7.76
CA ARG A 207 6.59 2.75 8.51
C ARG A 207 6.58 1.23 8.40
N THR A 208 7.63 0.70 7.82
CA THR A 208 7.86 -0.74 7.67
C THR A 208 8.97 -1.18 8.60
N ALA A 209 8.69 -2.20 9.41
CA ALA A 209 9.65 -2.84 10.28
C ALA A 209 9.48 -4.36 10.23
N LYS A 210 10.53 -5.07 9.85
CA LYS A 210 10.49 -6.53 9.62
C LYS A 210 9.45 -6.90 8.55
N ASN A 211 8.34 -7.46 8.97
CA ASN A 211 7.23 -7.96 8.15
C ASN A 211 5.94 -7.15 8.34
N LYS A 212 6.03 -6.07 9.13
CA LYS A 212 4.90 -5.23 9.49
C LYS A 212 5.05 -3.88 8.82
N THR A 213 3.97 -3.44 8.19
CA THR A 213 3.86 -2.11 7.60
C THR A 213 2.68 -1.42 8.22
N ARG A 214 2.88 -0.22 8.72
CA ARG A 214 1.80 0.68 9.10
C ARG A 214 1.77 1.84 8.12
N ALA A 215 0.60 2.16 7.58
CA ALA A 215 0.39 3.29 6.68
C ALA A 215 -0.75 4.18 7.19
N GLU A 216 -0.65 5.47 6.89
CA GLU A 216 -1.59 6.52 7.32
C GLU A 216 -2.22 7.20 6.10
N ASN A 217 -3.51 7.51 6.20
CA ASN A 217 -4.36 8.08 5.14
C ASN A 217 -4.24 7.31 3.83
N VAL A 218 -4.62 6.03 3.89
CA VAL A 218 -4.47 5.09 2.79
C VAL A 218 -5.66 5.19 1.86
N GLU A 219 -5.38 5.30 0.58
CA GLU A 219 -6.34 5.12 -0.52
C GLU A 219 -5.86 4.02 -1.45
N ILE A 220 -6.79 3.19 -1.92
CA ILE A 220 -6.52 2.12 -2.87
C ILE A 220 -7.54 2.26 -4.01
N VAL A 221 -7.06 2.20 -5.25
CA VAL A 221 -7.88 2.17 -6.46
C VAL A 221 -7.53 0.90 -7.22
N ASP A 222 -8.52 0.04 -7.45
CA ASP A 222 -8.41 -1.16 -8.30
C ASP A 222 -9.54 -1.13 -9.33
N GLN A 223 -9.23 -0.75 -10.57
CA GLN A 223 -10.21 -0.58 -11.65
C GLN A 223 -11.37 0.36 -11.27
N ASP A 224 -12.55 -0.19 -11.02
CA ASP A 224 -13.79 0.49 -10.62
C ASP A 224 -14.03 0.47 -9.11
N ALA A 225 -13.12 -0.15 -8.34
CA ALA A 225 -13.17 -0.18 -6.89
C ALA A 225 -12.25 0.89 -6.26
N PHE A 226 -12.75 1.51 -5.19
CA PHE A 226 -12.05 2.48 -4.36
C PHE A 226 -12.16 2.07 -2.88
N MET A 227 -11.06 2.21 -2.14
CA MET A 227 -11.02 2.00 -0.71
C MET A 227 -10.24 3.11 -0.02
N ARG A 228 -10.70 3.55 1.16
CA ARG A 228 -9.97 4.49 2.03
C ARG A 228 -10.00 4.05 3.49
N ALA A 229 -8.91 4.35 4.21
CA ALA A 229 -8.79 4.19 5.66
C ALA A 229 -7.81 5.21 6.25
N ASP A 230 -8.02 5.63 7.50
CA ASP A 230 -7.09 6.54 8.19
C ASP A 230 -5.78 5.82 8.55
N ILE A 231 -5.86 4.56 8.98
CA ILE A 231 -4.70 3.74 9.35
C ILE A 231 -4.87 2.33 8.79
N VAL A 232 -3.80 1.79 8.20
CA VAL A 232 -3.73 0.37 7.78
C VAL A 232 -2.46 -0.26 8.35
N ASP A 233 -2.64 -1.30 9.15
CA ASP A 233 -1.57 -2.20 9.58
C ASP A 233 -1.62 -3.48 8.72
N TYR A 234 -0.49 -3.80 8.09
CA TYR A 234 -0.29 -5.01 7.30
C TYR A 234 0.79 -5.88 7.93
N ASP A 235 0.52 -7.17 8.10
CA ASP A 235 1.45 -8.16 8.65
C ASP A 235 1.56 -9.36 7.68
N GLU A 236 2.77 -9.59 7.14
CA GLU A 236 3.04 -10.68 6.21
C GLU A 236 4.17 -11.59 6.71
N THR A 237 3.80 -12.76 7.19
CA THR A 237 4.71 -13.88 7.47
C THR A 237 4.50 -15.00 6.45
N ASP A 238 5.31 -16.04 6.50
CA ASP A 238 5.18 -17.17 5.55
C ASP A 238 3.86 -17.94 5.74
N ASP A 239 3.23 -17.84 6.91
CA ASP A 239 2.00 -18.51 7.32
C ASP A 239 0.79 -17.58 7.45
N ARG A 240 0.99 -16.25 7.47
CA ARG A 240 -0.09 -15.29 7.74
C ARG A 240 0.03 -14.06 6.85
N ARG A 241 -1.08 -13.72 6.19
CA ARG A 241 -1.30 -12.43 5.53
C ARG A 241 -2.52 -11.76 6.13
N TYR A 242 -2.29 -10.71 6.89
CA TYR A 242 -3.31 -10.07 7.70
C TYR A 242 -3.30 -8.55 7.52
N VAL A 243 -4.49 -7.97 7.36
CA VAL A 243 -4.72 -6.53 7.25
C VAL A 243 -5.64 -6.10 8.38
N LEU A 244 -5.30 -5.00 9.04
CA LEU A 244 -6.16 -4.29 9.98
C LEU A 244 -6.26 -2.84 9.54
N ALA A 245 -7.44 -2.43 9.07
CA ALA A 245 -7.72 -1.05 8.71
C ALA A 245 -8.65 -0.41 9.76
N LYS A 246 -8.41 0.85 10.09
CA LYS A 246 -9.16 1.62 11.09
C LYS A 246 -9.35 3.06 10.65
N GLY A 247 -10.46 3.65 11.10
CA GLY A 247 -10.78 5.06 10.94
C GLY A 247 -11.30 5.36 9.54
N GLY A 248 -12.49 5.96 9.48
CA GLY A 248 -13.08 6.48 8.25
C GLY A 248 -13.15 5.49 7.09
N LEU A 249 -13.40 4.20 7.36
CA LEU A 249 -13.37 3.18 6.31
C LEU A 249 -14.48 3.43 5.32
N LEU A 250 -14.10 3.42 4.04
CA LEU A 250 -14.99 3.55 2.91
C LEU A 250 -14.51 2.57 1.85
N TYR A 251 -15.42 1.75 1.37
CA TYR A 251 -15.26 0.90 0.21
C TYR A 251 -16.38 1.22 -0.78
N ILE A 252 -16.03 1.35 -2.05
CA ILE A 252 -16.94 1.65 -3.14
C ILE A 252 -16.54 0.76 -4.30
N ASP A 253 -17.46 -0.02 -4.85
CA ASP A 253 -17.31 -0.67 -6.15
C ASP A 253 -18.61 -0.56 -6.98
N ALA A 254 -18.69 -1.28 -8.10
CA ALA A 254 -19.88 -1.26 -8.96
C ALA A 254 -21.15 -1.85 -8.31
N ARG A 255 -21.03 -2.69 -7.28
CA ARG A 255 -22.12 -3.46 -6.66
C ARG A 255 -22.39 -3.08 -5.21
N ILE A 256 -21.42 -2.54 -4.49
CA ILE A 256 -21.46 -2.39 -3.05
C ILE A 256 -20.70 -1.13 -2.66
N ASP A 257 -21.34 -0.31 -1.81
CA ASP A 257 -20.62 0.60 -0.93
C ASP A 257 -20.65 0.06 0.49
N ALA A 258 -19.55 0.19 1.22
CA ALA A 258 -19.49 -0.15 2.62
C ALA A 258 -18.74 0.91 3.42
N THR A 259 -19.23 1.20 4.62
CA THR A 259 -18.51 2.00 5.62
C THR A 259 -18.47 1.29 6.96
N ALA A 260 -17.39 1.52 7.72
CA ALA A 260 -17.18 0.95 9.04
C ALA A 260 -16.09 1.71 9.81
N GLY A 261 -16.00 1.50 11.13
CA GLY A 261 -14.87 1.99 11.93
C GLY A 261 -13.63 1.10 11.82
N LYS A 262 -13.83 -0.20 11.57
CA LYS A 262 -12.75 -1.20 11.58
C LYS A 262 -12.97 -2.35 10.60
N LEU A 263 -11.89 -2.76 9.93
CA LEU A 263 -11.81 -3.92 9.02
C LEU A 263 -10.64 -4.81 9.44
N GLU A 264 -10.90 -6.10 9.60
CA GLU A 264 -9.89 -7.16 9.70
C GLU A 264 -10.00 -8.06 8.47
N ALA A 265 -8.89 -8.31 7.77
CA ALA A 265 -8.87 -9.24 6.65
C ALA A 265 -7.77 -10.28 6.81
N TRP A 266 -8.14 -11.54 6.64
CA TRP A 266 -7.26 -12.71 6.61
C TRP A 266 -7.15 -13.17 5.16
N LEU A 267 -6.11 -12.72 4.46
CA LEU A 267 -6.00 -12.88 3.02
C LEU A 267 -5.74 -14.33 2.59
N ASN A 268 -5.17 -15.15 3.48
CA ASN A 268 -4.97 -16.59 3.21
C ASN A 268 -6.29 -17.37 3.31
N ASP A 269 -7.22 -16.90 4.15
CA ASP A 269 -8.53 -17.52 4.37
C ASP A 269 -9.61 -16.87 3.51
N GLU A 270 -9.23 -15.91 2.66
CA GLU A 270 -10.14 -15.10 1.83
C GLU A 270 -11.35 -14.57 2.61
N ARG A 271 -11.06 -14.07 3.82
CA ARG A 271 -12.08 -13.62 4.78
C ARG A 271 -11.86 -12.18 5.20
N ALA A 272 -12.95 -11.43 5.30
CA ALA A 272 -12.97 -10.08 5.85
C ALA A 272 -14.05 -9.91 6.93
N LEU A 273 -13.79 -9.02 7.88
CA LEU A 273 -14.67 -8.68 8.99
C LEU A 273 -14.73 -7.16 9.13
N LEU A 274 -15.90 -6.58 8.91
CA LEU A 274 -16.20 -5.18 9.21
C LEU A 274 -16.96 -5.08 10.54
N THR A 275 -16.57 -4.10 11.35
CA THR A 275 -17.16 -3.83 12.67
C THR A 275 -17.16 -2.32 12.96
N GLU A 276 -17.83 -1.92 14.04
CA GLU A 276 -17.90 -0.53 14.54
C GLU A 276 -18.69 0.39 13.59
N GLY A 277 -20.02 0.20 13.55
CA GLY A 277 -20.94 1.03 12.77
C GLY A 277 -20.95 0.66 11.28
N VAL A 278 -21.26 -0.60 10.97
CA VAL A 278 -21.26 -1.10 9.59
C VAL A 278 -22.50 -0.60 8.85
N VAL A 279 -22.27 0.07 7.72
CA VAL A 279 -23.31 0.42 6.75
C VAL A 279 -22.92 -0.16 5.41
N LEU A 280 -23.86 -0.86 4.77
CA LEU A 280 -23.73 -1.46 3.45
C LEU A 280 -24.80 -0.87 2.54
N ILE A 281 -24.42 -0.51 1.32
CA ILE A 281 -25.33 -0.11 0.26
C ILE A 281 -25.14 -1.09 -0.87
N ILE A 282 -26.13 -1.95 -1.09
CA ILE A 282 -26.12 -2.89 -2.21
C ILE A 282 -26.71 -2.18 -3.43
N LYS A 283 -25.91 -2.10 -4.49
CA LYS A 283 -26.21 -1.51 -5.80
C LYS A 283 -26.56 -2.60 -6.79
N GLU A 284 -27.34 -2.24 -7.81
CA GLU A 284 -27.72 -3.14 -8.89
C GLU A 284 -26.52 -3.52 -9.78
N LYS A 285 -26.47 -4.77 -10.21
CA LYS A 285 -25.55 -5.25 -11.24
C LYS A 285 -25.98 -4.64 -12.58
N LYS A 286 -25.09 -3.92 -13.27
CA LYS A 286 -25.34 -3.52 -14.67
C LYS A 286 -25.56 -4.80 -15.49
N SER A 287 -26.79 -4.99 -15.99
CA SER A 287 -27.06 -5.90 -17.10
C SER A 287 -26.11 -5.51 -18.24
N GLU A 288 -25.32 -6.46 -18.75
CA GLU A 288 -24.43 -6.25 -19.88
C GLU A 288 -25.23 -5.81 -21.10
N ILE A 289 -25.26 -4.51 -21.38
CA ILE A 289 -25.55 -4.00 -22.72
C ILE A 289 -24.20 -4.01 -23.45
N PRO A 290 -24.08 -4.66 -24.62
CA PRO A 290 -22.80 -4.80 -25.29
C PRO A 290 -22.31 -3.46 -25.84
N ASP A 291 -21.07 -3.16 -25.47
CA ASP A 291 -20.10 -2.31 -26.19
C ASP A 291 -20.43 -0.81 -26.34
N GLN A 292 -19.64 0.03 -25.67
CA GLN A 292 -18.82 1.07 -26.34
C GLN A 292 -17.97 1.85 -25.32
N SER A 293 -16.65 1.67 -25.46
CA SER A 293 -15.55 2.57 -25.05
C SER A 293 -15.33 2.86 -23.54
N PRO A 294 -14.06 2.90 -23.07
CA PRO A 294 -13.76 3.30 -21.70
C PRO A 294 -14.13 4.78 -21.50
N PRO A 295 -14.82 5.15 -20.40
CA PRO A 295 -15.10 6.55 -20.12
C PRO A 295 -13.76 7.28 -19.91
N LYS A 296 -13.51 8.27 -20.75
CA LYS A 296 -12.58 9.35 -20.41
C LYS A 296 -13.34 10.35 -19.56
N ASP A 297 -12.64 10.85 -18.55
CA ASP A 297 -13.00 12.02 -17.74
C ASP A 297 -13.91 11.78 -16.53
N GLU A 298 -13.73 12.67 -15.55
CA GLU A 298 -14.15 12.70 -14.14
C GLU A 298 -15.68 12.64 -13.89
N GLU A 299 -16.47 12.27 -14.90
CA GLU A 299 -17.93 12.13 -14.82
C GLU A 299 -18.41 10.90 -14.05
N ALA A 300 -17.56 9.89 -13.88
CA ALA A 300 -17.91 8.68 -13.12
C ALA A 300 -18.08 8.92 -11.60
N LEU A 301 -17.66 10.09 -11.09
CA LEU A 301 -17.74 10.48 -9.68
C LEU A 301 -18.92 11.40 -9.34
N ARG A 302 -19.81 11.71 -10.29
CA ARG A 302 -20.98 12.55 -10.00
C ARG A 302 -22.03 11.81 -9.16
N PRO A 303 -22.59 12.43 -8.10
CA PRO A 303 -23.72 11.88 -7.32
C PRO A 303 -24.99 11.61 -8.15
N GLU A 304 -25.04 12.15 -9.36
CA GLU A 304 -26.11 12.00 -10.34
C GLU A 304 -26.19 10.58 -10.95
N ASN A 305 -25.13 9.76 -10.77
CA ASN A 305 -25.11 8.35 -11.18
C ASN A 305 -25.58 7.38 -10.09
N ILE A 306 -26.10 7.90 -8.97
CA ILE A 306 -26.80 7.10 -7.95
C ILE A 306 -28.16 6.68 -8.53
N ARG A 307 -28.34 5.38 -8.79
CA ARG A 307 -29.60 4.80 -9.28
C ARG A 307 -30.75 4.95 -8.26
N LYS A 308 -31.98 4.74 -8.74
CA LYS A 308 -33.25 5.13 -8.11
C LYS A 308 -33.59 4.37 -6.80
N TYR A 309 -33.13 3.12 -6.61
CA TYR A 309 -33.61 2.24 -5.51
C TYR A 309 -32.56 1.30 -4.85
N PRO A 310 -31.53 1.82 -4.15
CA PRO A 310 -30.56 0.99 -3.43
C PRO A 310 -31.15 0.28 -2.18
N ILE A 311 -30.50 -0.81 -1.75
CA ILE A 311 -30.77 -1.46 -0.46
C ILE A 311 -29.73 -1.00 0.55
N TYR A 312 -30.19 -0.40 1.63
CA TYR A 312 -29.38 0.01 2.76
C TYR A 312 -29.44 -1.06 3.84
N VAL A 313 -28.29 -1.47 4.35
CA VAL A 313 -28.19 -2.41 5.46
C VAL A 313 -27.30 -1.82 6.53
N THR A 314 -27.76 -1.79 7.77
CA THR A 314 -26.95 -1.42 8.94
C THR A 314 -26.85 -2.61 9.88
N CYS A 315 -25.67 -2.86 10.44
CA CYS A 315 -25.44 -3.91 11.42
C CYS A 315 -24.22 -3.61 12.30
N ASP A 316 -24.04 -4.39 13.36
CA ASP A 316 -22.86 -4.30 14.22
C ASP A 316 -21.64 -4.98 13.59
N ARG A 317 -21.88 -6.06 12.84
CA ARG A 317 -20.85 -6.96 12.31
C ARG A 317 -21.23 -7.51 10.94
N LEU A 318 -20.30 -7.39 9.98
CA LEU A 318 -20.37 -8.02 8.66
C LEU A 318 -19.14 -8.89 8.43
N GLU A 319 -19.35 -10.17 8.20
CA GLU A 319 -18.32 -11.13 7.78
C GLU A 319 -18.49 -11.46 6.30
N SER A 320 -17.43 -11.32 5.53
CA SER A 320 -17.40 -11.65 4.10
C SER A 320 -16.44 -12.79 3.85
N PHE A 321 -16.87 -13.76 3.03
CA PHE A 321 -16.11 -14.92 2.57
C PHE A 321 -16.02 -14.80 1.04
N TYR A 322 -14.88 -14.33 0.53
CA TYR A 322 -14.73 -13.96 -0.88
C TYR A 322 -14.87 -15.17 -1.81
N GLU A 323 -14.29 -16.31 -1.45
CA GLU A 323 -14.37 -17.55 -2.25
C GLU A 323 -15.81 -18.07 -2.38
N GLU A 324 -16.60 -17.94 -1.30
CA GLU A 324 -18.00 -18.38 -1.25
C GLU A 324 -18.97 -17.36 -1.87
N GLU A 325 -18.50 -16.15 -2.23
CA GLU A 325 -19.33 -15.01 -2.64
C GLU A 325 -20.48 -14.74 -1.64
N ARG A 326 -20.18 -14.88 -0.34
CA ARG A 326 -21.16 -14.85 0.75
C ARG A 326 -20.79 -13.84 1.82
N ALA A 327 -21.79 -13.14 2.35
CA ALA A 327 -21.65 -12.33 3.55
C ALA A 327 -22.67 -12.69 4.63
N ILE A 328 -22.26 -12.57 5.89
CA ILE A 328 -23.09 -12.78 7.09
C ILE A 328 -23.12 -11.47 7.87
N LEU A 329 -24.32 -10.96 8.13
CA LEU A 329 -24.56 -9.72 8.86
C LEU A 329 -25.27 -10.03 10.18
N THR A 330 -24.80 -9.46 11.28
CA THR A 330 -25.32 -9.72 12.64
C THR A 330 -25.28 -8.49 13.53
N GLY A 331 -26.18 -8.47 14.52
CA GLY A 331 -26.28 -7.41 15.52
C GLY A 331 -26.97 -6.14 14.99
N ASN A 332 -27.99 -5.66 15.72
CA ASN A 332 -28.81 -4.48 15.40
C ASN A 332 -29.15 -4.34 13.91
N LEU A 333 -29.47 -5.47 13.26
CA LEU A 333 -29.61 -5.52 11.82
C LEU A 333 -30.90 -4.81 11.37
N LYS A 334 -30.74 -3.85 10.48
CA LYS A 334 -31.84 -3.16 9.80
C LYS A 334 -31.56 -3.12 8.30
N VAL A 335 -32.58 -3.45 7.53
CA VAL A 335 -32.57 -3.39 6.07
C VAL A 335 -33.62 -2.39 5.64
N GLU A 336 -33.27 -1.49 4.73
CA GLU A 336 -34.21 -0.59 4.06
C GLU A 336 -34.06 -0.76 2.57
N GLN A 337 -35.12 -1.19 1.90
CA GLN A 337 -35.15 -1.28 0.45
C GLN A 337 -36.15 -0.28 -0.09
N ARG A 338 -35.68 0.57 -0.99
CA ARG A 338 -36.57 1.36 -1.83
C ARG A 338 -37.03 0.49 -3.00
N LEU A 339 -38.26 0.70 -3.44
CA LEU A 339 -38.90 -0.04 -4.52
C LEU A 339 -39.40 0.93 -5.60
N PRO A 340 -39.71 0.43 -6.81
CA PRO A 340 -40.40 1.20 -7.84
C PRO A 340 -41.59 2.01 -7.29
N ASP A 341 -41.85 3.15 -7.92
CA ASP A 341 -42.94 4.08 -7.57
C ASP A 341 -42.80 4.78 -6.20
N GLY A 342 -41.61 4.74 -5.59
CA GLY A 342 -41.31 5.47 -4.35
C GLY A 342 -41.79 4.74 -3.09
N LYS A 343 -42.18 3.47 -3.22
CA LYS A 343 -42.46 2.59 -2.09
C LYS A 343 -41.15 2.22 -1.38
N PHE A 344 -41.28 1.81 -0.13
CA PHE A 344 -40.14 1.32 0.64
C PHE A 344 -40.60 0.22 1.59
N ARG A 345 -39.68 -0.66 1.94
CA ARG A 345 -39.87 -1.64 3.00
C ARG A 345 -38.68 -1.60 3.94
N THR A 346 -38.95 -1.77 5.22
CA THR A 346 -37.95 -1.90 6.26
C THR A 346 -38.05 -3.30 6.85
N ALA A 347 -36.90 -3.89 7.18
CA ALA A 347 -36.87 -5.17 7.89
C ALA A 347 -35.83 -5.14 9.01
N THR A 348 -36.14 -5.79 10.11
CA THR A 348 -35.17 -6.11 11.16
C THR A 348 -35.09 -7.61 11.34
N ALA A 349 -33.93 -8.12 11.74
CA ALA A 349 -33.70 -9.54 12.01
C ALA A 349 -32.53 -9.72 12.97
N GLU A 350 -32.30 -10.96 13.44
CA GLU A 350 -31.14 -11.27 14.28
C GLU A 350 -29.87 -11.47 13.42
N ARG A 351 -30.06 -12.01 12.21
CA ARG A 351 -29.00 -12.31 11.25
C ARG A 351 -29.51 -12.12 9.83
N ALA A 352 -28.62 -11.72 8.93
CA ALA A 352 -28.81 -11.85 7.50
C ALA A 352 -27.67 -12.61 6.85
N GLU A 353 -28.01 -13.32 5.77
CA GLU A 353 -27.05 -13.92 4.86
C GLU A 353 -27.27 -13.34 3.48
N PHE A 354 -26.22 -12.78 2.90
CA PHE A 354 -26.22 -12.29 1.54
C PHE A 354 -25.47 -13.26 0.65
N ASP A 355 -26.18 -13.81 -0.33
CA ASP A 355 -25.63 -14.62 -1.40
C ASP A 355 -25.44 -13.72 -2.63
N ALA A 356 -24.20 -13.30 -2.86
CA ALA A 356 -23.88 -12.37 -3.94
C ALA A 356 -23.97 -13.02 -5.33
N LYS A 357 -23.88 -14.35 -5.39
CA LYS A 357 -24.00 -15.12 -6.63
C LYS A 357 -25.43 -15.16 -7.13
N ASN A 358 -26.37 -15.42 -6.22
CA ASN A 358 -27.80 -15.54 -6.52
C ASN A 358 -28.57 -14.22 -6.32
N GLU A 359 -27.92 -13.19 -5.76
CA GLU A 359 -28.53 -11.89 -5.46
C GLU A 359 -29.74 -12.04 -4.51
N VAL A 360 -29.56 -12.83 -3.45
CA VAL A 360 -30.58 -13.08 -2.43
C VAL A 360 -30.08 -12.65 -1.05
N LEU A 361 -30.89 -11.85 -0.37
CA LEU A 361 -30.70 -11.49 1.04
C LEU A 361 -31.69 -12.28 1.89
N THR A 362 -31.17 -13.18 2.73
CA THR A 362 -31.98 -14.01 3.63
C THR A 362 -31.90 -13.48 5.05
N LEU A 363 -33.03 -13.00 5.57
CA LEU A 363 -33.21 -12.57 6.95
C LEU A 363 -33.62 -13.77 7.81
N ILE A 364 -32.96 -13.96 8.96
CA ILE A 364 -33.12 -15.14 9.82
C ILE A 364 -33.29 -14.68 11.28
N GLY A 365 -34.20 -15.34 11.99
CA GLY A 365 -34.51 -15.08 13.39
C GLY A 365 -35.86 -14.39 13.54
N LYS A 366 -36.05 -13.60 14.59
CA LYS A 366 -37.27 -12.78 14.74
C LYS A 366 -37.30 -11.67 13.68
N VAL A 367 -37.75 -12.00 12.47
CA VAL A 367 -37.82 -11.05 11.37
C VAL A 367 -39.10 -10.23 11.49
N LEU A 368 -38.96 -8.91 11.50
CA LEU A 368 -40.07 -7.97 11.41
C LEU A 368 -39.93 -7.17 10.11
N LEU A 369 -40.88 -7.33 9.19
CA LEU A 369 -40.97 -6.59 7.93
C LEU A 369 -42.08 -5.56 8.04
N GLU A 370 -41.82 -4.31 7.66
CA GLU A 370 -42.82 -3.25 7.55
C GLU A 370 -42.79 -2.61 6.17
N ASP A 371 -43.96 -2.32 5.59
CA ASP A 371 -44.10 -1.64 4.30
C ASP A 371 -44.45 -0.14 4.45
N GLU A 372 -44.54 0.57 3.32
CA GLU A 372 -44.84 2.01 3.32
C GLU A 372 -46.22 2.37 3.89
N LYS A 373 -47.14 1.39 3.97
CA LYS A 373 -48.50 1.56 4.50
C LYS A 373 -48.57 1.24 6.00
N GLY A 374 -47.45 0.83 6.60
CA GLY A 374 -47.38 0.36 7.98
C GLY A 374 -48.10 -0.96 8.18
N GLN A 375 -48.15 -1.79 7.14
CA GLN A 375 -48.42 -3.22 7.29
C GLN A 375 -47.17 -3.87 7.86
N SER A 376 -47.34 -4.82 8.77
CA SER A 376 -46.22 -5.51 9.41
C SER A 376 -46.39 -7.02 9.34
N PHE A 377 -45.27 -7.73 9.16
CA PHE A 377 -45.22 -9.19 9.12
C PHE A 377 -44.09 -9.69 10.01
N GLU A 378 -44.39 -10.68 10.84
CA GLU A 378 -43.41 -11.41 11.63
C GLU A 378 -43.23 -12.81 11.06
N ALA A 379 -41.98 -13.23 10.85
CA ALA A 379 -41.63 -14.54 10.36
C ALA A 379 -40.31 -15.02 10.95
N ALA A 380 -40.07 -16.33 10.99
CA ALA A 380 -38.77 -16.88 11.40
C ALA A 380 -37.68 -16.67 10.34
N LYS A 381 -38.09 -16.55 9.07
CA LYS A 381 -37.20 -16.38 7.93
C LYS A 381 -37.89 -15.62 6.81
N ILE A 382 -37.19 -14.66 6.21
CA ILE A 382 -37.63 -13.99 4.98
C ILE A 382 -36.47 -13.97 3.98
N ALA A 383 -36.68 -14.53 2.79
CA ALA A 383 -35.77 -14.37 1.67
C ALA A 383 -36.25 -13.21 0.78
N LEU A 384 -35.33 -12.33 0.40
CA LEU A 384 -35.56 -11.15 -0.43
C LEU A 384 -34.68 -11.26 -1.68
N SER A 385 -35.29 -11.15 -2.86
CA SER A 385 -34.51 -10.88 -4.06
C SER A 385 -34.01 -9.44 -4.03
N VAL A 386 -32.72 -9.26 -4.29
CA VAL A 386 -32.11 -7.95 -4.52
C VAL A 386 -31.87 -7.70 -6.02
N LYS A 387 -32.35 -8.59 -6.87
CA LYS A 387 -32.22 -8.52 -8.32
C LYS A 387 -33.31 -7.64 -8.94
N GLU A 388 -32.88 -6.68 -9.76
CA GLU A 388 -33.74 -5.73 -10.46
C GLU A 388 -34.70 -6.44 -11.43
N GLY A 389 -35.97 -6.05 -11.41
CA GLY A 389 -37.03 -6.62 -12.27
C GLY A 389 -37.51 -8.00 -11.85
N GLU A 390 -36.92 -8.57 -10.80
CA GLU A 390 -37.31 -9.83 -10.18
C GLU A 390 -37.54 -9.62 -8.67
N GLU A 391 -38.29 -8.57 -8.32
CA GLU A 391 -38.60 -8.24 -6.93
C GLU A 391 -39.60 -9.24 -6.35
N TRP A 392 -39.10 -10.14 -5.51
CA TRP A 392 -39.93 -11.03 -4.72
C TRP A 392 -39.47 -11.08 -3.27
N TYR A 393 -40.34 -11.58 -2.42
CA TYR A 393 -39.97 -12.06 -1.10
C TYR A 393 -40.74 -13.33 -0.76
N GLU A 394 -40.10 -14.21 -0.02
CA GLU A 394 -40.69 -15.45 0.49
C GLU A 394 -40.52 -15.47 2.01
N ALA A 395 -41.64 -15.61 2.72
CA ALA A 395 -41.65 -15.70 4.17
C ALA A 395 -41.97 -17.13 4.60
N THR A 396 -41.17 -17.68 5.51
CA THR A 396 -41.37 -19.01 6.10
C THR A 396 -41.75 -18.85 7.58
N ASP A 397 -42.69 -19.68 8.04
CA ASP A 397 -43.18 -19.66 9.43
C ASP A 397 -43.68 -18.28 9.88
N VAL A 398 -44.61 -17.71 9.12
CA VAL A 398 -45.25 -16.43 9.45
C VAL A 398 -46.08 -16.59 10.72
N THR A 399 -45.74 -15.84 11.76
CA THR A 399 -46.38 -15.92 13.09
C THR A 399 -47.46 -14.86 13.26
N HIS A 400 -47.24 -13.65 12.77
CA HIS A 400 -48.19 -12.53 12.87
C HIS A 400 -48.17 -11.66 11.62
N GLY A 401 -49.32 -11.10 11.25
CA GLY A 401 -49.45 -10.15 10.15
C GLY A 401 -50.51 -9.11 10.44
N ARG A 402 -50.19 -7.83 10.22
CA ARG A 402 -51.12 -6.70 10.33
C ARG A 402 -51.26 -6.04 8.97
N ILE A 403 -52.44 -6.16 8.36
CA ILE A 403 -52.76 -5.54 7.06
C ILE A 403 -53.74 -4.39 7.32
N LYS A 404 -53.44 -3.19 6.80
CA LYS A 404 -54.40 -2.08 6.77
C LYS A 404 -55.26 -2.20 5.52
N ILE A 405 -56.58 -2.32 5.71
CA ILE A 405 -57.56 -2.34 4.62
C ILE A 405 -58.22 -0.97 4.55
N GLU A 406 -57.99 -0.23 3.47
CA GLU A 406 -58.75 0.99 3.17
C GLU A 406 -60.12 0.58 2.61
N LYS A 407 -61.19 0.84 3.36
CA LYS A 407 -62.55 0.71 2.82
C LYS A 407 -62.78 1.86 1.84
N LYS A 408 -62.92 1.56 0.55
CA LYS A 408 -63.56 2.49 -0.38
C LYS A 408 -65.05 2.57 0.00
N GLU A 409 -65.51 3.73 0.45
CA GLU A 409 -66.94 4.03 0.48
C GLU A 409 -67.47 3.87 -0.94
N GLN A 410 -68.42 2.97 -1.14
CA GLN A 410 -69.16 2.86 -2.39
C GLN A 410 -70.06 4.10 -2.51
N PRO A 411 -70.14 4.71 -3.71
CA PRO A 411 -70.86 5.97 -3.94
C PRO A 411 -72.36 5.90 -3.68
#